data_AF-A0A9N9P245-F1
#
_entry.id   AF-A0A9N9P245-F1
#
_cell.length_a   1.000
_cell.length_b   1.000
_cell.length_c   1.000
_cell.angle_alpha   90.00
_cell.angle_beta   90.00
_cell.angle_gamma   90.00
#
_symmetry.space_group_name_H-M   'P 1'
#
loop_
_entity.id
_entity.type
_entity.pdbx_description
1 polymer ?
#
loop_
_entity_poly.entity_id
_entity_poly.type
_entity_poly.pdbx_seq_one_letter_code
_entity_poly.pdbx_strand_id
1 'polypeptide(L)' 'MTDEELRLLTAFVDLLDKCLNLNPEKRLTVKEALMHPFVT' A
#
# COMPACT_ATOMS: atom_id res chain seq x y z
N MET A 1 -1.18 19.74 6.52
CA MET A 1 -1.49 18.61 5.64
C MET A 1 -2.97 18.68 5.35
N THR A 2 -3.34 18.67 4.08
CA THR A 2 -4.75 18.56 3.67
C THR A 2 -5.26 17.15 3.95
N ASP A 3 -6.57 16.98 4.07
CA ASP A 3 -7.17 15.65 4.29
C ASP A 3 -6.85 14.68 3.15
N GLU A 4 -6.65 15.20 1.94
CA GLU A 4 -6.29 14.41 0.76
C GLU A 4 -4.84 13.92 0.82
N GLU A 5 -3.90 14.79 1.20
CA GLU A 5 -2.49 14.39 1.44
C GLU A 5 -2.39 13.35 2.56
N LEU A 6 -3.20 13.49 3.62
CA LEU A 6 -3.21 12.53 4.73
C LEU A 6 -3.73 11.16 4.27
N ARG A 7 -4.82 11.13 3.48
CA ARG A 7 -5.35 9.88 2.89
C ARG A 7 -4.33 9.19 1.99
N LEU A 8 -3.66 9.95 1.12
CA LEU A 8 -2.65 9.42 0.23
C LEU A 8 -1.46 8.85 1.02
N LEU A 9 -1.02 9.54 2.07
CA LEU A 9 0.05 9.06 2.94
C LEU A 9 -0.36 7.77 3.67
N THR A 10 -1.58 7.68 4.20
CA THR A 10 -2.08 6.45 4.83
C THR A 10 -2.13 5.30 3.84
N ALA A 11 -2.63 5.54 2.62
CA ALA A 11 -2.66 4.52 1.56
C ALA A 11 -1.24 4.08 1.15
N PHE A 12 -0.27 5.00 1.17
CA PHE A 12 1.13 4.66 0.89
C PHE A 12 1.74 3.77 1.95
N VAL A 13 1.53 4.11 3.23
CA VAL A 13 2.02 3.30 4.36
C VAL A 13 1.42 1.89 4.31
N ASP A 14 0.13 1.76 4.04
CA ASP A 14 -0.57 0.48 3.91
C ASP A 14 -0.01 -0.38 2.75
N LEU A 15 0.30 0.24 1.61
CA LEU A 15 0.94 -0.46 0.50
C LEU A 15 2.32 -1.01 0.91
N LEU A 16 3.15 -0.17 1.55
CA LEU A 16 4.50 -0.57 1.96
C LEU A 16 4.48 -1.68 3.01
N ASP A 17 3.57 -1.64 3.98
CA ASP A 17 3.43 -2.67 5.00
C ASP A 17 3.11 -4.04 4.38
N LYS A 18 2.22 -4.07 3.38
CA LYS A 18 1.90 -5.28 2.61
C LYS A 18 3.05 -5.75 1.72
N CYS A 19 3.82 -4.84 1.13
CA CYS A 19 5.00 -5.17 0.32
C CYS A 19 6.14 -5.75 1.16
N LEU A 20 6.37 -5.19 2.34
CA LEU A 20 7.52 -5.45 3.18
C LEU A 20 7.22 -6.46 4.31
N ASN A 21 6.17 -7.26 4.14
CA ASN A 21 5.85 -8.30 5.11
C ASN A 21 7.06 -9.25 5.30
N LEU A 22 7.40 -9.52 6.55
CA LEU A 22 8.51 -10.40 6.92
C LEU A 22 8.30 -11.81 6.37
N ASN A 23 7.05 -12.29 6.35
CA ASN A 23 6.73 -13.56 5.70
C ASN A 23 6.53 -13.34 4.19
N PRO A 24 7.37 -13.93 3.33
CA PRO A 24 7.25 -13.77 1.88
C PRO A 24 5.92 -14.27 1.31
N GLU A 25 5.30 -15.28 1.92
CA GLU A 25 3.99 -15.81 1.48
C GLU A 25 2.84 -14.85 1.78
N LYS A 26 3.05 -13.90 2.69
CA LYS A 26 2.07 -12.87 3.06
C LYS A 26 2.29 -11.54 2.35
N ARG A 27 3.36 -11.41 1.56
CA ARG A 27 3.56 -10.20 0.74
C ARG A 27 2.52 -10.15 -0.34
N LEU A 28 2.04 -8.96 -0.65
CA LEU A 28 1.12 -8.82 -1.77
C LEU A 28 1.82 -9.16 -3.09
N THR A 29 1.06 -9.76 -4.00
CA THR A 29 1.49 -10.02 -5.37
C THR A 29 1.52 -8.73 -6.19
N VAL A 30 2.25 -8.74 -7.30
CA VAL A 30 2.28 -7.60 -8.24
C VAL A 30 0.87 -7.22 -8.71
N LYS A 31 0.01 -8.22 -8.97
CA LYS A 31 -1.37 -7.98 -9.39
C LYS A 31 -2.18 -7.25 -8.33
N GLU A 32 -2.02 -7.61 -7.06
CA GLU A 32 -2.69 -6.93 -5.94
C GLU A 32 -2.15 -5.52 -5.73
N ALA A 33 -0.85 -5.30 -5.91
CA ALA A 33 -0.23 -3.98 -5.79
C ALA A 33 -0.75 -2.98 -6.82
N LEU A 34 -0.95 -3.42 -8.06
CA LEU A 34 -1.53 -2.59 -9.13
C LEU A 34 -2.98 -2.20 -8.87
N MET A 35 -3.69 -2.94 -8.01
CA MET A 35 -5.08 -2.66 -7.63
C MET A 35 -5.18 -1.89 -6.29
N HIS A 36 -4.06 -1.47 -5.71
CA HIS A 36 -4.06 -0.80 -4.41
C HIS A 36 -4.58 0.66 -4.53
N PRO A 37 -5.37 1.17 -3.57
CA PRO A 37 -5.89 2.55 -3.57
C PRO A 37 -4.84 3.67 -3.57
N PHE A 38 -3.56 3.31 -3.41
CA PHE A 38 -2.46 4.27 -3.55
C PHE A 38 -2.06 4.47 -5.03
N VAL A 39 -2.26 3.44 -5.86
CA VAL A 39 -1.86 3.41 -7.27
C VAL A 39 -3.02 3.81 -8.19
N THR A 40 -4.26 3.48 -7.81
CA THR A 40 -5.49 3.75 -8.57
C THR A 40 -6.35 4.81 -7.88
#